data_AF-A0A5K1CFB5-F1
#
_entry.id   AF-A0A5K1CFB5-F1
#
_cell.length_a   1.000
_cell.length_b   1.000
_cell.length_c   1.000
_cell.angle_alpha   90.00
_cell.angle_beta   90.00
_cell.angle_gamma   90.00
#
_symmetry.space_group_name_H-M   'P 1'
#
loop_
_entity.id
_entity.type
_entity.pdbx_description
1 polymer ?
#
loop_
_entity_poly.entity_id
_entity_poly.type
_entity_poly.pdbx_seq_one_letter_code
_entity_poly.pdbx_strand_id
1 'polypeptide(L)' 'DVYLGEYPAVRDSWMSVIASQGPSLLSVDISASDVTDSGLDLLKDCPNLQGLTLDYCYRLSDSGLGFLS' A
#
# COMPACT_ATOMS: atom_id res chain seq x y z
N ASP A 1 1.75 3.92 11.30
CA ASP A 1 2.52 2.80 10.73
C ASP A 1 1.67 1.54 10.73
N VAL A 2 1.63 0.86 9.58
CA VAL A 2 0.82 -0.35 9.37
C VAL A 2 1.71 -1.45 8.83
N TYR A 3 1.84 -2.55 9.57
CA TYR A 3 2.68 -3.69 9.20
C TYR A 3 1.81 -4.91 8.96
N LEU A 4 1.60 -5.26 7.70
CA LEU A 4 0.77 -6.37 7.24
C LEU A 4 1.56 -7.38 6.39
N GLY A 5 2.89 -7.35 6.44
CA GLY A 5 3.74 -8.34 5.76
C GLY A 5 3.32 -9.76 6.15
N GLU A 6 3.17 -10.62 5.14
CA GLU A 6 2.73 -12.02 5.27
C GLU A 6 1.32 -12.22 5.87
N TYR A 7 0.55 -11.15 6.13
CA TYR A 7 -0.84 -11.31 6.56
C TYR A 7 -1.68 -11.87 5.40
N PRO A 8 -2.36 -13.02 5.62
CA PRO A 8 -3.11 -13.64 4.56
C PRO A 8 -4.29 -12.74 4.14
N ALA A 9 -4.49 -12.61 2.83
CA ALA A 9 -5.65 -11.97 2.20
C ALA A 9 -5.74 -10.43 2.30
N VAL A 10 -4.63 -9.71 2.51
CA VAL A 10 -4.58 -8.25 2.28
C VAL A 10 -4.86 -7.97 0.79
N ARG A 11 -5.84 -7.11 0.52
CA ARG A 11 -6.38 -6.77 -0.82
C ARG A 11 -6.80 -5.30 -0.89
N ASP A 12 -7.12 -4.81 -2.09
CA ASP A 12 -7.49 -3.41 -2.37
C ASP A 12 -8.58 -2.85 -1.44
N SER A 13 -9.54 -3.67 -1.00
CA SER A 13 -10.58 -3.21 -0.07
C SER A 13 -10.02 -2.69 1.26
N TRP A 14 -8.89 -3.24 1.73
CA TRP A 14 -8.22 -2.81 2.95
C TRP A 14 -7.43 -1.52 2.76
N MET A 15 -6.99 -1.24 1.52
CA MET A 15 -6.19 -0.05 1.23
C MET A 15 -6.97 1.24 1.48
N SER A 16 -8.29 1.24 1.29
CA SER A 16 -9.15 2.37 1.69
C SER A 16 -9.08 2.69 3.18
N VAL A 17 -9.04 1.66 4.03
CA VAL A 17 -8.93 1.81 5.49
C VAL A 17 -7.52 2.28 5.87
N ILE A 18 -6.49 1.75 5.22
CA ILE A 18 -5.10 2.16 5.45
C ILE A 18 -4.91 3.63 5.06
N ALA A 19 -5.36 4.01 3.86
CA ALA A 19 -5.27 5.37 3.31
C ALA A 19 -6.08 6.39 4.13
N SER A 20 -7.12 5.96 4.85
CA SER A 20 -7.92 6.84 5.72
C SER A 20 -7.11 7.49 6.86
N GLN A 21 -5.90 6.99 7.15
CA GLN A 21 -4.97 7.64 8.07
C GLN A 21 -4.39 8.96 7.53
N GLY A 22 -4.46 9.17 6.21
CA GLY A 22 -4.07 10.42 5.55
C GLY A 22 -2.66 10.88 5.95
N PRO A 23 -2.48 12.13 6.42
CA PRO A 23 -1.17 12.67 6.82
C PRO A 23 -0.51 11.95 8.02
N SER A 24 -1.23 11.07 8.73
CA SER A 24 -0.67 10.36 9.89
C SER A 24 0.05 9.06 9.49
N LEU A 25 -0.14 8.56 8.26
CA LEU A 25 0.52 7.35 7.80
C LEU A 25 1.96 7.68 7.39
N LEU A 26 2.94 7.08 8.09
CA LEU A 26 4.37 7.29 7.81
C LEU A 26 5.00 6.05 7.17
N SER A 27 4.61 4.84 7.58
CA SER A 27 5.03 3.61 6.91
C SER A 27 3.88 2.62 6.69
N VAL A 28 3.96 1.89 5.57
CA VAL A 28 3.11 0.73 5.28
C VAL A 28 3.95 -0.43 4.75
N ASP A 29 3.71 -1.63 5.27
CA ASP A 29 4.22 -2.88 4.72
C ASP A 29 3.03 -3.75 4.33
N ILE A 30 2.92 -4.05 3.03
CA ILE A 30 1.89 -4.92 2.45
C ILE A 30 2.53 -6.09 1.70
N SER A 31 3.72 -6.51 2.13
CA SER A 31 4.45 -7.63 1.51
C SER A 31 3.61 -8.91 1.48
N ALA A 32 3.76 -9.69 0.42
CA ALA A 32 3.01 -10.91 0.13
C ALA A 32 1.47 -10.72 0.08
N SER A 33 1.01 -9.54 -0.32
CA SER A 33 -0.42 -9.24 -0.48
C SER A 33 -0.94 -9.49 -1.90
N ASP A 34 -2.27 -9.56 -2.03
CA ASP A 34 -3.02 -9.60 -3.28
C ASP A 34 -3.42 -8.16 -3.74
N VAL A 35 -2.74 -7.11 -3.25
CA VAL A 35 -3.00 -5.72 -3.62
C VAL A 35 -2.60 -5.46 -5.06
N THR A 36 -3.45 -4.74 -5.79
CA THR A 36 -3.22 -4.33 -7.18
C THR A 36 -2.81 -2.85 -7.26
N ASP A 37 -2.41 -2.40 -8.45
CA ASP A 37 -2.08 -1.00 -8.72
C ASP A 37 -3.22 -0.04 -8.32
N SER A 38 -4.49 -0.49 -8.40
CA SER A 38 -5.66 0.30 -7.98
C SER A 38 -5.72 0.51 -6.47
N GLY A 39 -5.33 -0.50 -5.69
CA GLY A 39 -5.24 -0.38 -4.23
C GLY A 39 -4.04 0.49 -3.82
N LEU A 40 -2.93 0.39 -4.55
CA LEU A 40 -1.72 1.18 -4.28
C LEU A 40 -1.93 2.68 -4.55
N ASP A 41 -2.69 3.04 -5.60
CA ASP A 41 -3.04 4.43 -5.94
C ASP A 41 -3.73 5.18 -4.79
N LEU A 42 -4.41 4.47 -3.88
CA LEU A 42 -5.04 5.08 -2.70
C LEU A 42 -4.02 5.67 -1.71
N LEU A 43 -2.76 5.24 -1.74
CA LEU A 43 -1.72 5.78 -0.87
C LEU A 43 -1.29 7.21 -1.23
N LYS A 44 -1.71 7.75 -2.40
CA LYS A 44 -1.47 9.16 -2.75
C LYS A 44 -2.14 10.14 -1.78
N ASP A 45 -3.17 9.69 -1.06
CA ASP A 45 -3.87 10.47 -0.04
C ASP A 45 -3.10 10.54 1.29
N CYS A 46 -1.92 9.91 1.36
CA CYS A 46 -1.02 9.89 2.53
C CYS A 46 0.24 10.73 2.26
N PRO A 47 0.19 12.07 2.32
CA PRO A 47 1.28 12.96 1.88
C PRO A 47 2.56 12.88 2.73
N ASN A 48 2.50 12.24 3.89
CA ASN A 48 3.65 12.08 4.80
C ASN A 48 4.23 10.66 4.78
N LEU A 49 3.80 9.81 3.84
CA LEU A 49 4.31 8.45 3.70
C LEU A 49 5.80 8.49 3.36
N GLN A 50 6.60 7.83 4.19
CA GLN A 50 8.08 7.79 4.11
C GLN A 50 8.59 6.37 3.85
N GLY A 51 7.84 5.35 4.27
CA GLY A 51 8.21 3.94 4.11
C GLY A 51 7.12 3.14 3.41
N LEU A 52 7.51 2.40 2.37
CA LEU A 52 6.63 1.50 1.64
C LEU A 52 7.39 0.21 1.33
N THR A 53 6.90 -0.91 1.86
CA THR A 53 7.45 -2.25 1.60
C THR A 53 6.44 -3.08 0.80
N LEU A 54 6.91 -3.63 -0.34
CA LEU A 54 6.09 -4.32 -1.35
C LEU A 54 6.68 -5.69 -1.73
N ASP A 55 7.43 -6.32 -0.84
CA ASP A 55 8.13 -7.56 -1.16
C ASP A 55 7.12 -8.66 -1.52
N TYR A 56 7.39 -9.43 -2.57
CA TYR A 56 6.53 -10.53 -3.04
C TYR A 56 5.08 -10.12 -3.40
N CYS A 57 4.84 -8.86 -3.79
CA CYS A 57 3.55 -8.39 -4.30
C CYS A 57 3.40 -8.66 -5.81
N TYR A 58 3.02 -9.88 -6.20
CA TYR A 58 2.99 -10.32 -7.61
C TYR A 58 1.91 -9.69 -8.49
N ARG A 59 0.96 -8.95 -7.90
CA ARG A 59 -0.14 -8.28 -8.63
C ARG A 59 0.13 -6.80 -8.91
N LEU A 60 1.24 -6.27 -8.41
CA LEU A 60 1.69 -4.92 -8.72
C LEU A 60 2.51 -4.92 -10.00
N SER A 61 2.42 -3.82 -10.73
CA SER A 61 3.24 -3.57 -11.91
C SER A 61 4.09 -2.31 -11.73
N ASP A 62 5.09 -2.14 -12.59
CA ASP A 62 5.90 -0.91 -12.62
C ASP A 62 5.03 0.34 -12.85
N SER A 63 3.89 0.20 -13.52
CA SER A 63 2.95 1.31 -13.73
C SER A 63 2.25 1.76 -12.44
N GLY A 64 1.99 0.84 -11.52
CA GLY A 64 1.42 1.15 -10.20
C GLY A 64 2.35 2.00 -9.33
N LEU A 65 3.67 1.82 -9.46
CA LEU A 65 4.65 2.66 -8.77
C LEU A 65 4.65 4.11 -9.27
N GLY A 66 4.18 4.34 -10.49
CA GLY A 66 4.05 5.69 -11.06
C GLY A 66 3.05 6.59 -10.33
N PHE A 67 2.17 6.03 -9.50
CA PHE A 67 1.19 6.81 -8.72
C PHE A 67 1.78 7.41 -7.43
N LEU A 68 2.99 7.01 -7.04
CA LEU A 68 3.63 7.40 -5.78
C LEU A 68 4.62 8.57 -5.93
N SER A 69 4.59 9.28 -7.07
CA SER A 69 5.47 10.39 -7.41
C SER A 69 5.03 11.73 -6.82
#